data_AF-A0A9D5Q9K8-F1
#
_entry.id   AF-A0A9D5Q9K8-F1
#
_cell.length_a   1.000
_cell.length_b   1.000
_cell.length_c   1.000
_cell.angle_alpha   90.00
_cell.angle_beta   90.00
_cell.angle_gamma   90.00
#
_symmetry.space_group_name_H-M   'P 1'
#
loop_
_entity.id
_entity.type
_entity.pdbx_description
1 polymer ?
#
loop_
_entity_poly.entity_id
_entity_poly.type
_entity_poly.pdbx_seq_one_letter_code
_entity_poly.pdbx_strand_id
1 'polypeptide(L)'
;MPNTYYDNAATSFPKPPSVADATVRYLRETGGPYGRSAYPRAVEVSRDVEDVRDRLAGLLGVERAERIVFTPNATQGLNMILRSELKRGDHVLISPLEHNAVTRTLAVLAKDRGVAFEVLDHFHDGLIDVERIKQKLKRSTAMAVVCHQSNVNGLIQPLAEIKDALGGVPLLVDGAQSAGAAPVSVDAWNLDYFVFTGHKHLMGPPGTGGLCLPRSPHKVTPLIYGGTGSRSESFDMPDFAPDRFEAGTPNVAGLYGLKGALEKPPVSAHTREDFEGLMCAAASLPEFTILGARDRERQGELFSLRHS
;
A
#
# COMPACT_ATOMS: atom_id res chain seq x y z
N MET A 1 -26.69 12.93 18.23
CA MET A 1 -26.64 12.37 16.86
C MET A 1 -25.84 11.08 16.93
N PRO A 2 -26.24 10.01 16.23
CA PRO A 2 -25.37 8.84 16.08
C PRO A 2 -24.03 9.30 15.48
N ASN A 3 -22.91 8.78 15.98
CA ASN A 3 -21.58 9.12 15.49
C ASN A 3 -21.46 8.68 14.02
N THR A 4 -21.55 9.63 13.08
CA THR A 4 -21.46 9.36 11.64
C THR A 4 -20.02 9.60 11.21
N TYR A 5 -19.22 8.52 11.16
CA TYR A 5 -17.78 8.59 10.90
C TYR A 5 -17.50 8.56 9.39
N TYR A 6 -17.22 9.73 8.79
CA TYR A 6 -16.89 9.90 7.37
C TYR A 6 -15.38 10.12 7.11
N ASP A 7 -14.51 9.56 7.96
CA ASP A 7 -13.05 9.77 7.89
C ASP A 7 -12.25 8.46 7.72
N ASN A 8 -12.88 7.45 7.08
CA ASN A 8 -12.28 6.11 6.90
C ASN A 8 -10.98 6.13 6.07
N ALA A 9 -10.80 7.13 5.21
CA ALA A 9 -9.60 7.27 4.40
C ALA A 9 -8.38 7.80 5.17
N ALA A 10 -8.58 8.53 6.27
CA ALA A 10 -7.49 8.84 7.20
C ALA A 10 -7.13 7.59 7.99
N THR A 11 -8.12 6.96 8.61
CA THR A 11 -8.01 5.65 9.27
C THR A 11 -9.39 5.04 9.41
N SER A 12 -9.54 3.73 9.18
CA SER A 12 -10.87 3.12 9.28
C SER A 12 -11.36 3.04 10.72
N PHE A 13 -12.65 3.30 10.92
CA PHE A 13 -13.32 3.18 12.21
C PHE A 13 -14.84 2.96 12.01
N PRO A 14 -15.49 2.14 12.86
CA PRO A 14 -14.88 1.23 13.84
C PRO A 14 -14.13 0.09 13.15
N LYS A 15 -13.17 -0.51 13.85
CA LYS A 15 -12.56 -1.78 13.44
C LYS A 15 -13.55 -2.92 13.70
N PRO A 16 -13.57 -3.99 12.89
CA PRO A 16 -14.41 -5.14 13.19
C PRO A 16 -13.99 -5.77 14.53
N PRO A 17 -14.93 -6.31 15.35
CA PRO A 17 -14.62 -6.88 16.67
C PRO A 17 -13.51 -7.94 16.64
N SER A 18 -13.42 -8.70 15.54
CA SER A 18 -12.40 -9.72 15.31
C SER A 18 -10.97 -9.17 15.39
N VAL A 19 -10.74 -7.90 15.09
CA VAL A 19 -9.42 -7.25 15.24
C VAL A 19 -9.03 -7.19 16.71
N ALA A 20 -9.93 -6.72 17.56
CA ALA A 20 -9.69 -6.62 19.00
C ALA A 20 -9.52 -8.01 19.61
N ASP A 21 -10.41 -8.96 19.26
CA ASP A 21 -10.37 -10.33 19.77
C ASP A 21 -9.04 -11.03 19.43
N ALA A 22 -8.58 -10.91 18.18
CA ALA A 22 -7.33 -11.54 17.75
C ALA A 22 -6.09 -10.92 18.41
N THR A 23 -6.05 -9.59 18.55
CA THR A 23 -4.97 -8.92 19.29
C THR A 23 -4.96 -9.31 20.77
N VAL A 24 -6.14 -9.38 21.43
CA VAL A 24 -6.25 -9.81 22.82
C VAL A 24 -5.80 -11.26 23.00
N ARG A 25 -6.18 -12.16 22.08
CA ARG A 25 -5.74 -13.56 22.09
C ARG A 25 -4.23 -13.67 22.07
N TYR A 26 -3.54 -12.92 21.20
CA TYR A 26 -2.07 -12.91 21.19
C TYR A 26 -1.49 -12.45 22.54
N LEU A 27 -2.02 -11.37 23.10
CA LEU A 27 -1.45 -10.76 24.31
C LEU A 27 -1.73 -11.57 25.58
N ARG A 28 -2.86 -12.28 25.66
CA ARG A 28 -3.28 -12.99 26.88
C ARG A 28 -3.04 -14.48 26.84
N GLU A 29 -3.15 -15.10 25.67
CA GLU A 29 -3.24 -16.56 25.54
C GLU A 29 -2.05 -17.15 24.79
N THR A 30 -1.78 -16.67 23.58
CA THR A 30 -0.73 -17.24 22.72
C THR A 30 0.67 -16.75 23.12
N GLY A 31 0.94 -15.45 22.94
CA GLY A 31 2.24 -14.81 23.17
C GLY A 31 3.41 -15.47 22.44
N GLY A 32 4.62 -14.97 22.68
CA GLY A 32 5.86 -15.58 22.17
C GLY A 32 6.40 -14.95 20.87
N PRO A 33 7.58 -15.44 20.43
CA PRO A 33 8.32 -14.88 19.31
C PRO A 33 7.83 -15.45 17.97
N TYR A 34 8.03 -14.65 16.93
CA TYR A 34 7.93 -15.03 15.53
C TYR A 34 9.29 -15.51 15.01
N GLY A 35 9.31 -16.53 14.15
CA GLY A 35 10.50 -16.99 13.41
C GLY A 35 11.14 -18.25 13.97
N ARG A 36 12.46 -18.23 14.17
CA ARG A 36 13.36 -19.41 14.33
C ARG A 36 13.11 -20.39 15.47
N SER A 37 12.24 -20.08 16.42
CA SER A 37 12.04 -20.94 17.59
C SER A 37 11.11 -22.09 17.27
N ALA A 38 11.53 -23.33 17.59
CA ALA A 38 10.80 -24.55 17.23
C ALA A 38 9.84 -25.07 18.33
N TYR A 39 9.69 -24.37 19.46
CA TYR A 39 8.75 -24.78 20.50
C TYR A 39 7.30 -24.44 20.12
N PRO A 40 6.29 -25.16 20.65
CA PRO A 40 4.91 -25.10 20.13
C PRO A 40 4.33 -23.70 19.97
N ARG A 41 4.49 -22.81 20.97
CA ARG A 41 4.00 -21.43 20.90
C ARG A 41 4.64 -20.60 19.81
N ALA A 42 5.96 -20.72 19.60
CA ALA A 42 6.64 -19.98 18.54
C ALA A 42 6.23 -20.46 17.14
N VAL A 43 5.96 -21.76 17.00
CA VAL A 43 5.41 -22.34 15.76
C VAL A 43 3.99 -21.83 15.51
N GLU A 44 3.15 -21.77 16.54
CA GLU A 44 1.79 -21.22 16.46
C GLU A 44 1.80 -19.74 16.05
N VAL A 45 2.63 -18.91 16.71
CA VAL A 45 2.80 -17.50 16.35
C VAL A 45 3.26 -17.33 14.91
N SER A 46 4.24 -18.11 14.49
CA SER A 46 4.77 -18.04 13.12
C SER A 46 3.71 -18.43 12.10
N ARG A 47 2.93 -19.48 12.36
CA ARG A 47 1.80 -19.86 11.50
C ARG A 47 0.77 -18.74 11.37
N ASP A 48 0.40 -18.09 12.48
CA ASP A 48 -0.59 -17.01 12.45
C ASP A 48 -0.09 -15.77 11.69
N VAL A 49 1.21 -15.45 11.78
CA VAL A 49 1.82 -14.36 11.00
C VAL A 49 1.92 -14.71 9.51
N GLU A 50 2.31 -15.94 9.17
CA GLU A 50 2.37 -16.36 7.76
C GLU A 50 0.97 -16.46 7.13
N ASP A 51 -0.07 -16.84 7.88
CA ASP A 51 -1.46 -16.80 7.40
C ASP A 51 -1.90 -15.37 7.03
N VAL A 52 -1.45 -14.34 7.75
CA VAL A 52 -1.67 -12.93 7.34
C VAL A 52 -1.02 -12.67 5.98
N ARG A 53 0.20 -13.16 5.80
CA ARG A 53 0.96 -12.99 4.56
C ARG A 53 0.27 -13.68 3.38
N ASP A 54 -0.18 -14.92 3.57
CA ASP A 54 -0.94 -15.68 2.57
C ASP A 54 -2.26 -15.00 2.20
N ARG A 55 -3.00 -14.48 3.19
CA ARG A 55 -4.26 -13.74 2.94
C ARG A 55 -4.03 -12.46 2.15
N LEU A 56 -2.99 -11.70 2.48
CA LEU A 56 -2.61 -10.51 1.72
C LEU A 56 -2.16 -10.88 0.30
N ALA A 57 -1.48 -12.02 0.11
CA ALA A 57 -1.08 -12.50 -1.20
C ALA A 57 -2.31 -12.81 -2.07
N GLY A 58 -3.30 -13.51 -1.50
CA GLY A 58 -4.58 -13.74 -2.17
C GLY A 58 -5.33 -12.45 -2.50
N LEU A 59 -5.41 -11.51 -1.53
CA LEU A 59 -6.12 -10.23 -1.70
C LEU A 59 -5.49 -9.33 -2.78
N LEU A 60 -4.15 -9.31 -2.85
CA LEU A 60 -3.40 -8.43 -3.76
C LEU A 60 -3.04 -9.11 -5.09
N GLY A 61 -3.39 -10.39 -5.27
CA GLY A 61 -3.04 -11.16 -6.47
C GLY A 61 -1.54 -11.36 -6.63
N VAL A 62 -0.87 -11.80 -5.57
CA VAL A 62 0.56 -12.15 -5.54
C VAL A 62 0.69 -13.67 -5.47
N GLU A 63 1.41 -14.28 -6.41
CA GLU A 63 1.55 -15.74 -6.53
C GLU A 63 2.35 -16.37 -5.38
N ARG A 64 3.33 -15.63 -4.82
CA ARG A 64 4.21 -16.12 -3.75
C ARG A 64 4.16 -15.18 -2.56
N ALA A 65 3.63 -15.65 -1.44
CA ALA A 65 3.45 -14.86 -0.22
C ALA A 65 4.77 -14.30 0.35
N GLU A 66 5.90 -14.99 0.17
CA GLU A 66 7.24 -14.53 0.56
C GLU A 66 7.64 -13.17 -0.05
N ARG A 67 6.97 -12.73 -1.13
CA ARG A 67 7.18 -11.40 -1.73
C ARG A 67 6.48 -10.29 -0.97
N ILE A 68 5.58 -10.59 -0.06
CA ILE A 68 4.99 -9.61 0.84
C ILE A 68 5.97 -9.43 1.99
N VAL A 69 6.39 -8.18 2.19
CA VAL A 69 7.24 -7.75 3.30
C VAL A 69 6.42 -6.84 4.19
N PHE A 70 6.39 -7.15 5.49
CA PHE A 70 5.75 -6.33 6.49
C PHE A 70 6.58 -5.09 6.82
N THR A 71 5.91 -3.96 6.89
CA THR A 71 6.46 -2.70 7.38
C THR A 71 5.43 -2.03 8.29
N PRO A 72 5.82 -1.08 9.15
CA PRO A 72 4.86 -0.39 10.02
C PRO A 72 3.74 0.36 9.27
N ASN A 73 3.96 0.74 8.01
CA ASN A 73 3.00 1.43 7.14
C ASN A 73 3.51 1.54 5.70
N ALA A 74 2.62 1.94 4.77
CA ALA A 74 2.97 2.19 3.37
C ALA A 74 4.12 3.20 3.18
N THR A 75 4.25 4.20 4.08
CA THR A 75 5.31 5.21 4.00
C THR A 75 6.70 4.60 4.13
N GLN A 76 6.88 3.62 5.03
CA GLN A 76 8.15 2.90 5.14
C GLN A 76 8.42 2.02 3.92
N GLY A 77 7.39 1.36 3.37
CA GLY A 77 7.53 0.61 2.11
C GLY A 77 7.97 1.51 0.94
N LEU A 78 7.34 2.67 0.77
CA LEU A 78 7.71 3.66 -0.26
C LEU A 78 9.16 4.13 -0.07
N ASN A 79 9.54 4.46 1.17
CA ASN A 79 10.91 4.87 1.47
C ASN A 79 11.92 3.77 1.16
N MET A 80 11.57 2.50 1.41
CA MET A 80 12.46 1.38 1.15
C MET A 80 12.77 1.29 -0.33
N ILE A 81 11.74 1.23 -1.16
CA ILE A 81 11.91 1.09 -2.61
C ILE A 81 12.57 2.33 -3.22
N LEU A 82 12.07 3.53 -2.90
CA LEU A 82 12.60 4.77 -3.49
C LEU A 82 14.08 4.98 -3.13
N ARG A 83 14.47 4.71 -1.88
CA ARG A 83 15.87 4.90 -1.46
C ARG A 83 16.78 3.76 -1.88
N SER A 84 16.26 2.56 -2.14
CA SER A 84 17.06 1.43 -2.62
C SER A 84 17.32 1.50 -4.13
N GLU A 85 16.29 1.79 -4.91
CA GLU A 85 16.34 1.68 -6.38
C GLU A 85 16.91 2.95 -7.02
N LEU A 86 16.59 4.14 -6.48
CA LEU A 86 16.96 5.41 -7.13
C LEU A 86 18.40 5.82 -6.83
N LYS A 87 19.16 6.05 -7.89
CA LYS A 87 20.58 6.41 -7.90
C LYS A 87 20.77 7.87 -8.29
N ARG A 88 22.03 8.30 -8.25
CA ARG A 88 22.40 9.68 -8.55
C ARG A 88 22.07 10.02 -10.02
N GLY A 89 21.31 11.10 -10.21
CA GLY A 89 20.91 11.59 -11.55
C GLY A 89 19.73 10.86 -12.20
N ASP A 90 19.09 9.92 -11.49
CA ASP A 90 17.92 9.23 -12.01
C ASP A 90 16.73 10.18 -12.22
N HIS A 91 15.88 9.82 -13.18
CA HIS A 91 14.63 10.51 -13.47
C HIS A 91 13.44 9.65 -13.04
N VAL A 92 12.44 10.25 -12.39
CA VAL A 92 11.24 9.58 -11.89
C VAL A 92 9.99 10.22 -12.46
N LEU A 93 9.05 9.40 -12.93
CA LEU A 93 7.69 9.86 -13.27
C LEU A 93 6.78 9.68 -12.07
N ILE A 94 5.94 10.66 -11.76
CA ILE A 94 4.97 10.55 -10.66
C ILE A 94 3.54 10.87 -11.13
N SER A 95 2.55 10.27 -10.47
CA SER A 95 1.15 10.66 -10.70
C SER A 95 0.87 12.09 -10.18
N PRO A 96 -0.21 12.76 -10.63
CA PRO A 96 -0.54 14.10 -10.15
C PRO A 96 -1.09 14.14 -8.71
N LEU A 97 -1.47 12.98 -8.16
CA LEU A 97 -2.18 12.87 -6.87
C LEU A 97 -1.33 12.14 -5.81
N GLU A 98 -0.01 12.25 -5.91
CA GLU A 98 0.89 11.59 -4.95
C GLU A 98 0.70 12.07 -3.52
N HIS A 99 0.72 11.11 -2.60
CA HIS A 99 0.77 11.41 -1.18
C HIS A 99 2.14 11.99 -0.79
N ASN A 100 2.17 12.74 0.32
CA ASN A 100 3.38 13.33 0.87
C ASN A 100 4.50 12.31 1.19
N ALA A 101 4.15 11.04 1.37
CA ALA A 101 5.11 9.96 1.55
C ALA A 101 6.03 9.78 0.32
N VAL A 102 5.50 10.01 -0.88
CA VAL A 102 6.28 9.96 -2.13
C VAL A 102 6.99 11.29 -2.36
N THR A 103 6.25 12.40 -2.37
CA THR A 103 6.80 13.71 -2.77
C THR A 103 7.90 14.20 -1.82
N ARG A 104 7.76 14.00 -0.50
CA ARG A 104 8.80 14.38 0.47
C ARG A 104 10.03 13.48 0.35
N THR A 105 9.86 12.18 0.08
CA THR A 105 10.98 11.26 -0.13
C THR A 105 11.76 11.64 -1.39
N LEU A 106 11.06 11.92 -2.50
CA LEU A 106 11.69 12.40 -3.74
C LEU A 106 12.36 13.75 -3.57
N ALA A 107 11.78 14.68 -2.80
CA ALA A 107 12.40 15.97 -2.51
C ALA A 107 13.74 15.83 -1.74
N VAL A 108 13.85 14.85 -0.84
CA VAL A 108 15.12 14.52 -0.18
C VAL A 108 16.10 13.91 -1.17
N LEU A 109 15.67 12.93 -1.97
CA LEU A 109 16.53 12.29 -2.98
C LEU A 109 17.00 13.27 -4.07
N ALA A 110 16.20 14.28 -4.40
CA ALA A 110 16.59 15.35 -5.30
C ALA A 110 17.77 16.16 -4.74
N LYS A 111 17.76 16.46 -3.43
CA LYS A 111 18.85 17.18 -2.76
C LYS A 111 20.10 16.30 -2.60
N ASP A 112 19.93 15.06 -2.14
CA ASP A 112 21.04 14.19 -1.75
C ASP A 112 21.71 13.52 -2.97
N ARG A 113 20.91 13.19 -4.00
CA ARG A 113 21.33 12.37 -5.13
C ARG A 113 21.09 13.05 -6.48
N GLY A 114 20.53 14.27 -6.53
CA GLY A 114 20.20 14.91 -7.80
C GLY A 114 19.15 14.14 -8.61
N VAL A 115 18.29 13.35 -7.94
CA VAL A 115 17.15 12.70 -8.58
C VAL A 115 16.19 13.77 -9.08
N ALA A 116 15.83 13.72 -10.35
CA ALA A 116 14.79 14.58 -10.91
C ALA A 116 13.46 13.82 -10.93
N PHE A 117 12.35 14.53 -10.77
CA PHE A 117 11.04 13.94 -10.97
C PHE A 117 10.12 14.90 -11.74
N GLU A 118 9.23 14.34 -12.55
CA GLU A 118 8.21 15.09 -13.28
C GLU A 118 6.85 14.41 -13.16
N VAL A 119 5.80 15.23 -13.16
CA VAL A 119 4.42 14.74 -13.09
C VAL A 119 3.99 14.27 -14.47
N LEU A 120 3.35 13.10 -14.54
CA LEU A 120 2.73 12.56 -15.74
C LEU A 120 1.63 13.49 -16.26
N ASP A 121 1.46 13.52 -17.58
CA ASP A 121 0.32 14.25 -18.17
C ASP A 121 -1.00 13.61 -17.69
N HIS A 122 -1.99 14.45 -17.40
CA HIS A 122 -3.23 14.02 -16.77
C HIS A 122 -4.40 14.94 -17.14
N PHE A 123 -5.61 14.42 -16.98
CA PHE A 123 -6.85 15.16 -17.12
C PHE A 123 -7.16 15.94 -15.84
N HIS A 124 -8.17 16.81 -15.89
CA HIS A 124 -8.51 17.74 -14.81
C HIS A 124 -8.86 17.09 -13.45
N ASP A 125 -9.32 15.84 -13.46
CA ASP A 125 -9.62 15.04 -12.26
C ASP A 125 -8.39 14.28 -11.72
N GLY A 126 -7.26 14.36 -12.43
CA GLY A 126 -6.01 13.69 -12.10
C GLY A 126 -5.84 12.31 -12.75
N LEU A 127 -6.76 11.88 -13.62
CA LEU A 127 -6.60 10.64 -14.39
C LEU A 127 -5.39 10.77 -15.31
N ILE A 128 -4.46 9.83 -15.24
CA ILE A 128 -3.25 9.86 -16.07
C ILE A 128 -3.64 9.65 -17.54
N ASP A 129 -3.10 10.49 -18.42
CA ASP A 129 -3.21 10.32 -19.87
C ASP A 129 -2.21 9.24 -20.32
N VAL A 130 -2.68 7.99 -20.33
CA VAL A 130 -1.87 6.79 -20.63
C VAL A 130 -1.18 6.90 -21.99
N GLU A 131 -1.84 7.48 -22.99
CA GLU A 131 -1.32 7.65 -24.35
C GLU A 131 -0.08 8.56 -24.41
N ARG A 132 0.08 9.45 -23.44
CA ARG A 132 1.21 10.39 -23.35
C ARG A 132 2.38 9.88 -22.53
N ILE A 133 2.24 8.78 -21.78
CA ILE A 133 3.31 8.24 -20.92
C ILE A 133 4.61 8.02 -21.72
N LYS A 134 4.51 7.42 -22.91
CA LYS A 134 5.67 7.12 -23.77
C LYS A 134 6.47 8.37 -24.15
N GLN A 135 5.84 9.54 -24.22
CA GLN A 135 6.49 10.80 -24.57
C GLN A 135 7.30 11.40 -23.42
N LYS A 136 7.00 11.00 -22.17
CA LYS A 136 7.72 11.40 -20.96
C LYS A 136 8.90 10.48 -20.63
N LEU A 137 8.95 9.30 -21.25
CA LEU A 137 10.04 8.35 -21.04
C LEU A 137 11.37 8.90 -21.57
N LYS A 138 12.30 9.13 -20.65
CA LYS A 138 13.70 9.47 -20.91
C LYS A 138 14.58 8.24 -20.73
N ARG A 139 15.77 8.22 -21.36
CA ARG A 139 16.78 7.17 -21.13
C ARG A 139 17.19 7.03 -19.66
N SER A 140 17.09 8.11 -18.88
CA SER A 140 17.38 8.14 -17.44
C SER A 140 16.16 7.82 -16.56
N THR A 141 15.00 7.50 -17.15
CA THR A 141 13.79 7.17 -16.37
C THR A 141 14.00 5.85 -15.66
N ALA A 142 14.22 5.93 -14.36
CA ALA A 142 14.53 4.79 -13.52
C ALA A 142 13.28 4.14 -12.93
N MET A 143 12.19 4.90 -12.76
CA MET A 143 10.95 4.44 -12.12
C MET A 143 9.77 5.35 -12.44
N ALA A 144 8.57 4.78 -12.42
CA ALA A 144 7.33 5.53 -12.25
C ALA A 144 6.70 5.23 -10.89
N VAL A 145 6.13 6.24 -10.23
CA VAL A 145 5.40 6.10 -8.97
C VAL A 145 3.96 6.54 -9.19
N VAL A 146 3.00 5.70 -8.80
CA VAL A 146 1.58 6.00 -9.01
C VAL A 146 0.78 5.72 -7.75
N CYS A 147 0.10 6.75 -7.24
CA CYS A 147 -1.00 6.60 -6.31
C CYS A 147 -2.18 5.90 -7.01
N HIS A 148 -2.48 4.65 -6.61
CA HIS A 148 -3.52 3.85 -7.26
C HIS A 148 -4.90 4.43 -7.04
N GLN A 149 -5.24 4.75 -5.79
CA GLN A 149 -6.48 5.42 -5.43
C GLN A 149 -6.16 6.68 -4.63
N SER A 150 -6.60 7.83 -5.13
CA SER A 150 -6.39 9.12 -4.48
C SER A 150 -7.11 9.20 -3.15
N ASN A 151 -6.41 9.66 -2.11
CA ASN A 151 -7.01 9.96 -0.81
C ASN A 151 -7.76 11.31 -0.78
N VAL A 152 -7.77 12.04 -1.90
CA VAL A 152 -8.39 13.37 -2.00
C VAL A 152 -9.74 13.27 -2.70
N ASN A 153 -9.77 12.75 -3.93
CA ASN A 153 -10.98 12.69 -4.75
C ASN A 153 -11.44 11.26 -5.07
N GLY A 154 -10.72 10.25 -4.58
CA GLY A 154 -11.11 8.84 -4.71
C GLY A 154 -10.84 8.26 -6.09
N LEU A 155 -10.28 9.02 -7.03
CA LEU A 155 -9.95 8.53 -8.37
C LEU A 155 -9.03 7.30 -8.31
N ILE A 156 -9.39 6.26 -9.07
CA ILE A 156 -8.64 5.01 -9.25
C ILE A 156 -7.95 5.02 -10.63
N GLN A 157 -6.62 4.89 -10.62
CA GLN A 157 -5.77 4.88 -11.82
C GLN A 157 -5.80 3.50 -12.52
N PRO A 158 -5.75 3.44 -13.86
CA PRO A 158 -5.66 2.18 -14.62
C PRO A 158 -4.26 1.58 -14.57
N LEU A 159 -3.90 0.88 -13.48
CA LEU A 159 -2.53 0.39 -13.29
C LEU A 159 -2.04 -0.56 -14.38
N ALA A 160 -2.91 -1.43 -14.92
CA ALA A 160 -2.53 -2.34 -16.00
C ALA A 160 -2.17 -1.58 -17.29
N GLU A 161 -2.97 -0.60 -17.67
CA GLU A 161 -2.74 0.24 -18.86
C GLU A 161 -1.48 1.11 -18.67
N ILE A 162 -1.30 1.68 -17.48
CA ILE A 162 -0.11 2.45 -17.11
C ILE A 162 1.14 1.57 -17.19
N LYS A 163 1.09 0.35 -16.63
CA LYS A 163 2.24 -0.56 -16.65
C LYS A 163 2.63 -0.95 -18.08
N ASP A 164 1.64 -1.23 -18.94
CA ASP A 164 1.89 -1.52 -20.36
C ASP A 164 2.55 -0.33 -21.08
N ALA A 165 2.05 0.89 -20.86
CA ALA A 165 2.58 2.10 -21.48
C ALA A 165 4.01 2.45 -21.01
N LEU A 166 4.37 2.10 -19.77
CA LEU A 166 5.73 2.25 -19.21
C LEU A 166 6.75 1.25 -19.82
N GLY A 167 6.27 0.13 -20.36
CA GLY A 167 7.11 -0.93 -20.89
C GLY A 167 8.08 -1.49 -19.83
N GLY A 168 9.38 -1.34 -20.09
CA GLY A 168 10.44 -1.86 -19.21
C GLY A 168 10.74 -1.02 -17.97
N VAL A 169 10.13 0.17 -17.82
CA VAL A 169 10.31 1.01 -16.63
C VAL A 169 9.56 0.40 -15.44
N PRO A 170 10.19 0.26 -14.27
CA PRO A 170 9.52 -0.31 -13.11
C PRO A 170 8.47 0.65 -12.54
N LEU A 171 7.37 0.09 -12.06
CA LEU A 171 6.23 0.80 -11.47
C LEU A 171 6.15 0.51 -9.97
N LEU A 172 6.26 1.58 -9.16
CA LEU A 172 5.95 1.57 -7.73
C LEU A 172 4.55 2.13 -7.50
N VAL A 173 3.68 1.31 -6.91
CA VAL A 173 2.30 1.69 -6.66
C VAL A 173 2.10 2.04 -5.18
N ASP A 174 1.62 3.26 -4.92
CA ASP A 174 1.03 3.61 -3.62
C ASP A 174 -0.41 3.11 -3.56
N GLY A 175 -0.59 1.94 -2.95
CA GLY A 175 -1.87 1.27 -2.75
C GLY A 175 -2.51 1.53 -1.40
N ALA A 176 -2.07 2.55 -0.64
CA ALA A 176 -2.54 2.77 0.73
C ALA A 176 -4.07 2.96 0.84
N GLN A 177 -4.71 3.54 -0.19
CA GLN A 177 -6.17 3.62 -0.24
C GLN A 177 -6.82 2.45 -0.97
N SER A 178 -6.17 1.87 -1.98
CA SER A 178 -6.81 0.83 -2.80
C SER A 178 -6.78 -0.57 -2.18
N ALA A 179 -5.79 -0.86 -1.33
CA ALA A 179 -5.64 -2.19 -0.72
C ALA A 179 -6.86 -2.49 0.19
N GLY A 180 -7.71 -3.43 -0.26
CA GLY A 180 -8.97 -3.76 0.40
C GLY A 180 -10.20 -2.94 -0.04
N ALA A 181 -10.03 -1.94 -0.92
CA ALA A 181 -11.12 -1.10 -1.41
C ALA A 181 -11.34 -1.14 -2.92
N ALA A 182 -10.31 -1.48 -3.69
CA ALA A 182 -10.39 -1.62 -5.13
C ALA A 182 -9.77 -2.96 -5.54
N PRO A 183 -10.18 -3.54 -6.69
CA PRO A 183 -9.50 -4.69 -7.27
C PRO A 183 -8.01 -4.40 -7.44
N VAL A 184 -7.17 -5.36 -7.05
CA VAL A 184 -5.71 -5.31 -7.25
C VAL A 184 -5.26 -6.68 -7.72
N SER A 185 -4.42 -6.73 -8.75
CA SER A 185 -3.76 -7.96 -9.16
C SER A 185 -2.31 -7.67 -9.54
N VAL A 186 -1.41 -7.75 -8.56
CA VAL A 186 0.00 -7.39 -8.71
C VAL A 186 0.66 -8.19 -9.84
N ASP A 187 0.51 -9.51 -9.84
CA ASP A 187 1.20 -10.36 -10.81
C ASP A 187 0.52 -10.40 -12.17
N ALA A 188 -0.82 -10.37 -12.22
CA ALA A 188 -1.55 -10.36 -13.49
C ALA A 188 -1.37 -9.02 -14.24
N TRP A 189 -1.21 -7.91 -13.51
CA TRP A 189 -0.92 -6.59 -14.10
C TRP A 189 0.57 -6.32 -14.24
N ASN A 190 1.44 -7.28 -13.90
CA ASN A 190 2.89 -7.17 -14.00
C ASN A 190 3.46 -5.95 -13.25
N LEU A 191 2.91 -5.64 -12.07
CA LEU A 191 3.40 -4.56 -11.22
C LEU A 191 4.71 -4.96 -10.54
N ASP A 192 5.67 -4.04 -10.48
CA ASP A 192 6.97 -4.31 -9.87
C ASP A 192 6.93 -4.18 -8.34
N TYR A 193 6.27 -3.13 -7.85
CA TYR A 193 6.13 -2.88 -6.42
C TYR A 193 4.72 -2.37 -6.09
N PHE A 194 4.16 -2.83 -4.98
CA PHE A 194 2.88 -2.35 -4.47
C PHE A 194 2.95 -2.17 -2.96
N VAL A 195 2.74 -0.96 -2.44
CA VAL A 195 2.73 -0.70 -0.99
C VAL A 195 1.32 -0.64 -0.45
N PHE A 196 1.13 -1.02 0.81
CA PHE A 196 -0.17 -0.98 1.48
C PHE A 196 -0.03 -0.62 2.96
N THR A 197 -1.15 -0.23 3.57
CA THR A 197 -1.24 -0.02 5.02
C THR A 197 -2.46 -0.72 5.59
N GLY A 198 -2.30 -1.32 6.77
CA GLY A 198 -3.36 -2.10 7.40
C GLY A 198 -4.47 -1.23 8.00
N HIS A 199 -4.18 -0.01 8.44
CA HIS A 199 -5.12 0.77 9.25
C HIS A 199 -6.22 1.51 8.47
N LYS A 200 -6.21 1.44 7.13
CA LYS A 200 -7.21 2.04 6.25
C LYS A 200 -8.23 0.99 5.80
N HIS A 201 -8.38 0.74 4.51
CA HIS A 201 -9.39 -0.18 3.97
C HIS A 201 -9.13 -1.67 4.28
N LEU A 202 -7.92 -2.03 4.72
CA LEU A 202 -7.65 -3.36 5.30
C LEU A 202 -8.20 -3.51 6.73
N MET A 203 -8.68 -2.43 7.35
CA MET A 203 -9.35 -2.40 8.66
C MET A 203 -8.58 -3.03 9.83
N GLY A 204 -7.27 -3.17 9.69
CA GLY A 204 -6.39 -3.62 10.74
C GLY A 204 -5.95 -2.50 11.70
N PRO A 205 -5.09 -2.84 12.68
CA PRO A 205 -4.51 -1.87 13.61
C PRO A 205 -3.50 -0.92 12.94
N PRO A 206 -3.24 0.27 13.52
CA PRO A 206 -2.06 1.07 13.16
C PRO A 206 -0.76 0.31 13.43
N GLY A 207 0.32 0.73 12.77
CA GLY A 207 1.60 0.03 12.85
C GLY A 207 1.64 -1.30 12.08
N THR A 208 0.69 -1.50 11.16
CA THR A 208 0.66 -2.62 10.22
C THR A 208 0.60 -2.09 8.78
N GLY A 209 1.28 -2.78 7.88
CA GLY A 209 1.41 -2.43 6.48
C GLY A 209 2.47 -3.30 5.82
N GLY A 210 2.85 -2.94 4.60
CA GLY A 210 3.83 -3.72 3.87
C GLY A 210 4.01 -3.29 2.44
N LEU A 211 4.79 -4.08 1.73
CA LEU A 211 4.98 -3.97 0.30
C LEU A 211 5.02 -5.36 -0.35
N CYS A 212 4.59 -5.42 -1.60
CA CYS A 212 4.85 -6.53 -2.50
C CYS A 212 6.14 -6.22 -3.27
N LEU A 213 7.08 -7.14 -3.22
CA LEU A 213 8.32 -7.11 -3.98
C LEU A 213 8.10 -7.64 -5.42
N PRO A 214 8.99 -7.29 -6.37
CA PRO A 214 8.97 -7.88 -7.70
C PRO A 214 9.34 -9.36 -7.62
N ARG A 215 9.10 -10.11 -8.70
CA ARG A 215 9.49 -11.54 -8.78
C ARG A 215 10.98 -11.78 -8.53
N SER A 216 11.83 -10.79 -8.79
CA SER A 216 13.28 -10.86 -8.55
C SER A 216 13.79 -9.63 -7.77
N PRO A 217 13.70 -9.64 -6.43
CA PRO A 217 14.01 -8.46 -5.59
C PRO A 217 15.49 -8.26 -5.30
N HIS A 218 16.41 -8.87 -6.08
CA HIS A 218 17.85 -8.84 -5.79
C HIS A 218 18.45 -7.42 -5.78
N LYS A 219 17.83 -6.49 -6.52
CA LYS A 219 18.25 -5.08 -6.60
C LYS A 219 17.79 -4.22 -5.40
N VAL A 220 16.77 -4.67 -4.67
CA VAL A 220 16.24 -3.96 -3.52
C VAL A 220 17.19 -4.14 -2.33
N THR A 221 17.50 -3.03 -1.66
CA THR A 221 18.30 -2.99 -0.44
C THR A 221 17.41 -2.62 0.74
N PRO A 222 17.55 -3.30 1.90
CA PRO A 222 16.74 -2.99 3.07
C PRO A 222 17.12 -1.62 3.66
N LEU A 223 16.16 -0.94 4.29
CA LEU A 223 16.43 0.30 5.04
C LEU A 223 17.02 0.04 6.42
N ILE A 224 16.66 -1.09 7.02
CA ILE A 224 16.97 -1.44 8.40
C ILE A 224 17.75 -2.75 8.36
N TYR A 225 18.85 -2.79 9.09
CA TYR A 225 19.72 -3.94 9.23
C TYR A 225 19.68 -4.42 10.69
N GLY A 226 19.72 -5.73 10.90
CA GLY A 226 19.66 -6.30 12.24
C GLY A 226 19.26 -7.77 12.22
N GLY A 227 18.95 -8.31 13.40
CA GLY A 227 18.51 -9.70 13.50
C GLY A 227 17.14 -9.91 12.85
N THR A 228 17.06 -10.86 11.93
CA THR A 228 15.81 -11.23 11.21
C THR A 228 15.20 -12.53 11.75
N GLY A 229 15.91 -13.22 12.63
CA GLY A 229 15.58 -14.59 13.04
C GLY A 229 16.19 -15.65 12.13
N SER A 230 16.66 -15.33 10.93
CA SER A 230 17.28 -16.29 10.02
C SER A 230 18.78 -16.12 9.89
N ARG A 231 19.48 -17.20 9.48
CA ARG A 231 20.94 -17.24 9.26
C ARG A 231 21.75 -16.55 10.37
N SER A 232 21.45 -16.90 11.62
CA SER A 232 22.04 -16.23 12.80
C SER A 232 23.54 -16.47 12.97
N GLU A 233 24.09 -17.42 12.24
CA GLU A 233 25.50 -17.75 12.14
C GLU A 233 26.30 -16.82 11.20
N SER A 234 25.61 -15.99 10.40
CA SER A 234 26.22 -15.06 9.44
C SER A 234 26.24 -13.63 9.98
N PHE A 235 27.26 -12.85 9.58
CA PHE A 235 27.26 -11.39 9.78
C PHE A 235 26.45 -10.65 8.70
N ASP A 236 26.23 -11.29 7.55
CA ASP A 236 25.47 -10.71 6.44
C ASP A 236 23.97 -10.88 6.66
N MET A 237 23.18 -9.92 6.16
CA MET A 237 21.72 -10.08 6.06
C MET A 237 21.38 -11.30 5.20
N PRO A 238 20.25 -11.99 5.46
CA PRO A 238 19.73 -13.01 4.55
C PRO A 238 19.57 -12.46 3.13
N ASP A 239 19.73 -13.33 2.15
CA ASP A 239 19.61 -13.02 0.71
C ASP A 239 18.21 -13.32 0.15
N PHE A 240 17.31 -13.84 0.98
CA PHE A 240 15.94 -14.22 0.62
C PHE A 240 14.87 -13.35 1.31
N ALA A 241 13.74 -13.20 0.64
CA ALA A 241 12.55 -12.55 1.17
C ALA A 241 11.69 -13.57 1.96
N PRO A 242 10.88 -13.11 2.94
CA PRO A 242 10.74 -11.72 3.38
C PRO A 242 11.87 -11.26 4.31
N ASP A 243 12.59 -12.20 4.92
CA ASP A 243 13.52 -11.98 6.04
C ASP A 243 14.56 -10.89 5.79
N ARG A 244 15.12 -10.80 4.58
CA ARG A 244 16.06 -9.75 4.19
C ARG A 244 15.57 -8.33 4.50
N PHE A 245 14.26 -8.12 4.53
CA PHE A 245 13.62 -6.81 4.65
C PHE A 245 12.85 -6.61 5.96
N GLU A 246 12.75 -7.65 6.81
CA GLU A 246 12.04 -7.63 8.09
C GLU A 246 13.02 -7.72 9.27
N ALA A 247 13.92 -6.73 9.37
CA ALA A 247 14.88 -6.66 10.48
C ALA A 247 14.20 -6.26 11.81
N GLY A 248 14.49 -7.03 12.86
CA GLY A 248 13.91 -6.86 14.19
C GLY A 248 12.64 -7.72 14.40
N THR A 249 12.12 -7.71 15.62
CA THR A 249 10.85 -8.38 15.91
C THR A 249 9.70 -7.61 15.25
N PRO A 250 8.88 -8.25 14.40
CA PRO A 250 7.75 -7.57 13.77
C PRO A 250 6.66 -7.22 14.79
N ASN A 251 5.72 -6.36 14.39
CA ASN A 251 4.55 -6.02 15.20
C ASN A 251 3.54 -7.20 15.24
N VAL A 252 3.89 -8.29 15.94
CA VAL A 252 3.10 -9.53 15.96
C VAL A 252 1.68 -9.28 16.49
N ALA A 253 1.52 -8.49 17.56
CA ALA A 253 0.21 -8.15 18.11
C ALA A 253 -0.68 -7.41 17.09
N GLY A 254 -0.08 -6.48 16.33
CA GLY A 254 -0.75 -5.79 15.24
C GLY A 254 -1.11 -6.72 14.09
N LEU A 255 -0.21 -7.63 13.71
CA LEU A 255 -0.44 -8.63 12.66
C LEU A 255 -1.56 -9.61 13.02
N TYR A 256 -1.68 -10.01 14.29
CA TYR A 256 -2.85 -10.74 14.77
C TYR A 256 -4.15 -9.94 14.62
N GLY A 257 -4.12 -8.65 14.95
CA GLY A 257 -5.28 -7.78 14.71
C GLY A 257 -5.62 -7.67 13.22
N LEU A 258 -4.62 -7.53 12.35
CA LEU A 258 -4.80 -7.51 10.90
C LEU A 258 -5.36 -8.84 10.39
N LYS A 259 -4.91 -9.98 10.94
CA LYS A 259 -5.49 -11.29 10.67
C LYS A 259 -6.99 -11.30 10.93
N GLY A 260 -7.41 -10.79 12.10
CA GLY A 260 -8.82 -10.69 12.46
C GLY A 260 -9.65 -9.88 11.46
N ALA A 261 -9.09 -8.80 10.89
CA ALA A 261 -9.75 -8.03 9.83
C ALA A 261 -9.85 -8.81 8.52
N LEU A 262 -8.79 -9.52 8.13
CA LEU A 262 -8.75 -10.29 6.87
C LEU A 262 -9.57 -11.59 6.93
N GLU A 263 -9.73 -12.20 8.10
CA GLU A 263 -10.54 -13.41 8.31
C GLU A 263 -12.03 -13.11 8.29
N LYS A 264 -12.42 -11.98 8.86
CA LYS A 264 -13.82 -11.57 9.01
C LYS A 264 -13.98 -10.12 8.54
N PRO A 265 -13.81 -9.85 7.23
CA PRO A 265 -14.04 -8.53 6.71
C PRO A 265 -15.49 -8.13 7.01
N PRO A 266 -15.75 -6.90 7.47
CA PRO A 266 -17.11 -6.47 7.73
C PRO A 266 -17.88 -6.36 6.42
N VAL A 267 -19.17 -6.67 6.48
CA VAL A 267 -20.09 -6.40 5.37
C VAL A 267 -20.40 -4.91 5.39
N SER A 268 -20.22 -4.23 4.26
CA SER A 268 -20.57 -2.81 4.17
C SER A 268 -22.06 -2.62 4.46
N ALA A 269 -22.38 -1.65 5.31
CA ALA A 269 -23.76 -1.30 5.64
C ALA A 269 -24.42 -0.44 4.54
N HIS A 270 -23.66 -0.04 3.53
CA HIS A 270 -24.12 0.74 2.38
C HIS A 270 -23.68 0.06 1.09
N THR A 271 -24.47 0.26 0.06
CA THR A 271 -24.17 -0.16 -1.30
C THR A 271 -23.40 0.92 -2.03
N ARG A 272 -22.83 0.55 -3.18
CA ARG A 272 -22.25 1.52 -4.11
C ARG A 272 -23.27 2.56 -4.59
N GLU A 273 -24.53 2.15 -4.77
CA GLU A 273 -25.62 3.06 -5.15
C GLU A 273 -25.91 4.09 -4.06
N ASP A 274 -25.85 3.71 -2.79
CA ASP A 274 -26.00 4.65 -1.67
C ASP A 274 -24.87 5.70 -1.66
N PHE A 275 -23.63 5.28 -1.92
CA PHE A 275 -22.49 6.20 -2.04
C PHE A 275 -22.66 7.17 -3.21
N GLU A 276 -23.06 6.67 -4.39
CA GLU A 276 -23.29 7.52 -5.55
C GLU A 276 -24.47 8.49 -5.35
N GLY A 277 -25.52 8.03 -4.67
CA GLY A 277 -26.66 8.84 -4.25
C GLY A 277 -26.22 9.98 -3.31
N LEU A 278 -25.37 9.68 -2.33
CA LEU A 278 -24.79 10.68 -1.43
C LEU A 278 -23.96 11.71 -2.20
N MET A 279 -23.11 11.26 -3.13
CA MET A 279 -22.29 12.15 -3.95
C MET A 279 -23.15 13.05 -4.84
N CYS A 280 -24.22 12.53 -5.44
CA CYS A 280 -25.17 13.31 -6.23
C CYS A 280 -25.96 14.31 -5.38
N ALA A 281 -26.41 13.90 -4.19
CA ALA A 281 -27.11 14.78 -3.26
C ALA A 281 -26.20 15.94 -2.82
N ALA A 282 -24.94 15.64 -2.49
CA ALA A 282 -23.97 16.67 -2.15
C ALA A 282 -23.62 17.60 -3.33
N ALA A 283 -23.57 17.08 -4.56
CA ALA A 283 -23.39 17.88 -5.77
C ALA A 283 -24.57 18.83 -6.07
N SER A 284 -25.76 18.54 -5.56
CA SER A 284 -26.96 19.38 -5.75
C SER A 284 -27.00 20.61 -4.84
N LEU A 285 -26.11 20.66 -3.84
CA LEU A 285 -25.99 21.78 -2.91
C LEU A 285 -25.10 22.88 -3.51
N PRO A 286 -25.62 24.11 -3.74
CA PRO A 286 -24.90 25.16 -4.47
C PRO A 286 -23.66 25.68 -3.74
N GLU A 287 -23.58 25.55 -2.41
CA GLU A 287 -22.41 25.92 -1.62
C GLU A 287 -21.20 24.99 -1.81
N PHE A 288 -21.39 23.78 -2.34
CA PHE A 288 -20.32 22.78 -2.45
C PHE A 288 -19.97 22.46 -3.91
N THR A 289 -18.67 22.32 -4.17
CA THR A 289 -18.14 21.64 -5.36
C THR A 289 -17.61 20.26 -4.97
N ILE A 290 -18.03 19.22 -5.70
CA ILE A 290 -17.47 17.87 -5.55
C ILE A 290 -16.13 17.78 -6.29
N LEU A 291 -15.13 17.25 -5.60
CA LEU A 291 -13.89 16.77 -6.21
C LEU A 291 -13.97 15.23 -6.25
N GLY A 292 -14.19 14.70 -7.45
CA GLY A 292 -14.32 13.26 -7.73
C GLY A 292 -13.67 12.90 -9.06
N ALA A 293 -13.65 11.62 -9.37
CA ALA A 293 -13.33 11.11 -10.70
C ALA A 293 -14.39 11.56 -11.71
N ARG A 294 -13.97 11.87 -12.93
CA ARG A 294 -14.88 12.18 -14.04
C ARG A 294 -15.68 10.95 -14.46
N ASP A 295 -15.01 9.80 -14.49
CA ASP A 295 -15.59 8.49 -14.78
C ASP A 295 -16.03 7.80 -13.48
N ARG A 296 -17.31 7.45 -13.38
CA ARG A 296 -17.88 6.82 -12.19
C ARG A 296 -17.33 5.42 -11.93
N GLU A 297 -16.93 4.69 -12.98
CA GLU A 297 -16.33 3.36 -12.82
C GLU A 297 -14.96 3.44 -12.14
N ARG A 298 -14.30 4.60 -12.23
CA ARG A 298 -13.00 4.89 -11.62
C ARG A 298 -13.10 5.63 -10.29
N GLN A 299 -14.31 5.84 -9.78
CA GLN A 299 -14.51 6.48 -8.50
C GLN A 299 -14.37 5.44 -7.37
N GLY A 300 -13.43 5.60 -6.44
CA GLY A 300 -13.45 4.89 -5.16
C GLY A 300 -14.53 5.45 -4.22
N GLU A 301 -14.84 4.76 -3.13
CA GLU A 301 -15.83 5.21 -2.11
C GLU A 301 -15.29 6.35 -1.22
N LEU A 302 -14.80 7.41 -1.87
CA LEU A 302 -14.29 8.63 -1.28
C LEU A 302 -14.47 9.78 -2.27
N PHE A 303 -14.91 10.94 -1.80
CA PHE A 303 -14.87 12.19 -2.55
C PHE A 303 -14.55 13.33 -1.59
N SER A 304 -14.09 14.46 -2.12
CA SER A 304 -13.91 15.68 -1.33
C SER A 304 -14.98 16.70 -1.67
N LEU A 305 -15.34 17.51 -0.68
CA LEU A 305 -16.17 18.69 -0.83
C LEU A 305 -15.27 19.92 -0.72
N ARG A 306 -15.42 20.86 -1.64
CA ARG A 306 -14.86 22.20 -1.53
C ARG A 306 -16.01 23.18 -1.32
N HIS A 307 -16.00 23.88 -0.20
CA HIS A 307 -16.92 24.99 0.02
C HIS A 307 -16.52 26.15 -0.90
N SER A 308 -17.50 26.75 -1.56
CA SER A 308 -17.32 27.89 -2.47
C SER A 308 -17.09 29.20 -1.72
#